data_AF-A0AAD4N1Z9-F1
#
_entry.id   AF-A0AAD4N1Z9-F1
#
_cell.length_a   1.000
_cell.length_b   1.000
_cell.length_c   1.000
_cell.angle_alpha   90.00
_cell.angle_beta   90.00
_cell.angle_gamma   90.00
#
_symmetry.space_group_name_H-M   'P 1'
#
loop_
_entity.id
_entity.type
_entity.pdbx_description
1 polymer ?
#
loop_
_entity_poly.entity_id
_entity_poly.type
_entity_poly.pdbx_seq_one_letter_code
_entity_poly.pdbx_strand_id
1 'polypeptide(L)'
;MPCIEEDQFGRKIKGVYDFCDSLEAASNFSTPYLLHFLFVPALIIIVLTLIDRRSEDAKWFMLNTAVINIITGIAWEMKRTNYFTKYASYINLVWSIGKDLSQYSIFLLAVTRVFVLYWPDAYKKLFARKFLFVWILASDALLGGLSHLTHGVGFGMMEFYMGMEIFMLLGTFGCSLFVILKIRKLKKLLGKNTQMEGFNNLRRASFACLFQAFFYSIYTSLLIYMRLYGMRIITSGDSTATILRILLRVFSEIQNPMFLLFTILDTLVPMMIIKSYRKTITKICLVPYRLFVGEKVTIATVSTYTTPVRINNLVKSRM
;
A
#
# COMPACT_ATOMS: atom_id res chain seq x y z
N MET A 1 -18.84 1.65 21.26
CA MET A 1 -19.12 2.48 22.44
C MET A 1 -20.28 3.38 22.07
N PRO A 2 -21.45 3.31 22.72
CA PRO A 2 -22.59 4.16 22.36
C PRO A 2 -22.27 5.67 22.48
N CYS A 3 -22.94 6.51 21.68
CA CYS A 3 -22.87 7.98 21.62
C CYS A 3 -23.39 8.70 22.86
N ILE A 4 -23.11 8.21 24.08
CA ILE A 4 -23.71 8.76 25.30
C ILE A 4 -22.60 9.32 26.18
N GLU A 5 -22.20 10.56 25.92
CA GLU A 5 -21.63 11.42 26.97
C GLU A 5 -22.60 12.58 27.22
N GLU A 6 -23.15 12.60 28.43
CA GLU A 6 -23.76 13.80 28.98
C GLU A 6 -22.65 14.80 29.32
N ASP A 7 -22.84 16.08 29.04
CA ASP A 7 -21.94 17.10 29.59
C ASP A 7 -22.01 17.09 31.14
N GLN A 8 -21.15 17.87 31.81
CA GLN A 8 -21.19 17.99 33.28
C GLN A 8 -22.54 18.52 33.84
N PHE A 9 -23.49 18.86 32.97
CA PHE A 9 -24.84 19.34 33.25
C PHE A 9 -25.96 18.45 32.67
N GLY A 10 -25.67 17.24 32.16
CA GLY A 10 -26.71 16.35 31.60
C GLY A 10 -27.21 16.72 30.19
N ARG A 11 -26.61 17.69 29.49
CA ARG A 11 -27.06 18.15 28.18
C ARG A 11 -26.34 17.44 27.03
N LYS A 12 -27.14 16.86 26.12
CA LYS A 12 -26.65 16.31 24.84
C LYS A 12 -26.30 17.46 23.88
N ILE A 13 -25.05 17.53 23.42
CA ILE A 13 -24.62 18.36 22.28
C ILE A 13 -25.19 17.79 20.98
N LYS A 14 -26.47 18.06 20.71
CA LYS A 14 -27.29 17.44 19.66
C LYS A 14 -26.62 17.34 18.28
N GLY A 15 -25.95 18.40 17.82
CA GLY A 15 -25.36 18.45 16.47
C GLY A 15 -24.12 17.58 16.23
N VAL A 16 -23.30 17.32 17.26
CA VAL A 16 -22.11 16.45 17.10
C VAL A 16 -22.51 14.98 17.10
N TYR A 17 -23.56 14.63 17.85
CA TYR A 17 -24.12 13.28 17.88
C TYR A 17 -24.73 12.90 16.54
N ASP A 18 -25.56 13.77 15.97
CA ASP A 18 -26.18 13.53 14.65
C ASP A 18 -25.11 13.32 13.56
N PHE A 19 -23.97 14.03 13.62
CA PHE A 19 -22.86 13.85 12.70
C PHE A 19 -22.10 12.53 12.91
N CYS A 20 -21.80 12.15 14.16
CA CYS A 20 -21.11 10.90 14.45
C CYS A 20 -21.97 9.68 14.10
N ASP A 21 -23.26 9.72 14.41
CA ASP A 21 -24.21 8.66 14.05
C ASP A 21 -24.33 8.54 12.52
N SER A 22 -24.36 9.67 11.81
CA SER A 22 -24.32 9.69 10.34
C SER A 22 -23.03 9.09 9.78
N LEU A 23 -21.88 9.38 10.39
CA LEU A 23 -20.59 8.81 10.00
C LEU A 23 -20.51 7.32 10.28
N GLU A 24 -20.96 6.86 11.45
CA GLU A 24 -21.04 5.44 11.79
C GLU A 24 -21.95 4.70 10.80
N ALA A 25 -23.13 5.25 10.49
CA ALA A 25 -24.03 4.70 9.47
C ALA A 25 -23.36 4.64 8.09
N ALA A 26 -22.67 5.71 7.67
CA ALA A 26 -21.93 5.73 6.41
C ALA A 26 -20.76 4.73 6.38
N SER A 27 -20.04 4.57 7.50
CA SER A 27 -18.94 3.61 7.64
C SER A 27 -19.45 2.17 7.58
N ASN A 28 -20.50 1.86 8.32
CA ASN A 28 -21.16 0.55 8.32
C ASN A 28 -21.76 0.20 6.96
N PHE A 29 -22.34 1.19 6.27
CA PHE A 29 -22.87 1.01 4.92
C PHE A 29 -21.74 0.80 3.90
N SER A 30 -20.69 1.63 3.92
CA SER A 30 -19.65 1.63 2.88
C SER A 30 -18.61 0.51 3.02
N THR A 31 -18.26 0.12 4.26
CA THR A 31 -17.21 -0.87 4.54
C THR A 31 -17.40 -2.21 3.81
N PRO A 32 -18.59 -2.84 3.79
CA PRO A 32 -18.80 -4.09 3.08
C PRO A 32 -18.57 -3.94 1.56
N TYR A 33 -19.07 -2.87 0.96
CA TYR A 33 -18.86 -2.63 -0.48
C TYR A 33 -17.39 -2.40 -0.80
N LEU A 34 -16.71 -1.54 -0.03
CA LEU A 34 -15.27 -1.29 -0.19
C LEU A 34 -14.46 -2.57 -0.03
N LEU A 35 -14.84 -3.43 0.91
CA LEU A 35 -14.20 -4.73 1.11
C LEU A 35 -14.40 -5.66 -0.10
N HIS A 36 -15.58 -5.70 -0.70
CA HIS A 36 -15.80 -6.43 -1.95
C HIS A 36 -14.99 -5.84 -3.11
N PHE A 37 -14.95 -4.51 -3.23
CA PHE A 37 -14.16 -3.81 -4.23
C PHE A 37 -12.65 -4.02 -4.07
N LEU A 38 -12.17 -4.34 -2.86
CA LEU A 38 -10.76 -4.68 -2.61
C LEU A 38 -10.34 -5.98 -3.31
N PHE A 39 -11.21 -6.99 -3.35
CA PHE A 39 -10.86 -8.30 -3.94
C PHE A 39 -10.66 -8.23 -5.45
N VAL A 40 -11.45 -7.43 -6.15
CA VAL A 40 -11.43 -7.36 -7.62
C VAL A 40 -10.04 -6.99 -8.18
N PRO A 41 -9.41 -5.85 -7.82
CA PRO A 41 -8.08 -5.49 -8.32
C PRO A 41 -7.00 -6.47 -7.84
N ALA A 42 -7.11 -7.00 -6.62
CA ALA A 42 -6.15 -7.97 -6.09
C ALA A 42 -6.16 -9.28 -6.90
N LEU A 43 -7.35 -9.83 -7.19
CA LEU A 43 -7.51 -11.03 -8.02
C LEU A 43 -7.01 -10.78 -9.44
N ILE A 44 -7.33 -9.62 -10.03
CA ILE A 44 -6.82 -9.26 -11.36
C ILE A 44 -5.28 -9.23 -11.34
N ILE A 45 -4.64 -8.64 -10.33
CA ILE A 45 -3.17 -8.63 -10.21
C ILE A 45 -2.62 -10.05 -10.13
N ILE A 46 -3.20 -10.93 -9.32
CA ILE A 46 -2.74 -12.33 -9.19
C ILE A 46 -2.80 -13.02 -10.55
N VAL A 47 -3.95 -12.97 -11.22
CA VAL A 47 -4.15 -13.59 -12.54
C VAL A 47 -3.18 -13.01 -13.57
N LEU A 48 -3.06 -11.68 -13.64
CA LEU A 48 -2.13 -11.02 -14.57
C LEU A 48 -0.67 -11.37 -14.26
N THR A 49 -0.30 -11.51 -12.99
CA THR A 49 1.07 -11.90 -12.60
C THR A 49 1.39 -13.32 -13.05
N LEU A 50 0.42 -14.23 -12.93
CA LEU A 50 0.58 -15.64 -13.32
C LEU A 50 0.64 -15.81 -14.85
N ILE A 51 -0.15 -15.04 -15.62
CA ILE A 51 -0.22 -15.15 -17.09
C ILE A 51 0.98 -14.47 -17.76
N ASP A 52 1.42 -13.32 -17.23
CA ASP A 52 2.38 -12.47 -17.94
C ASP A 52 3.83 -12.93 -17.74
N ARG A 53 4.40 -13.54 -18.77
CA ARG A 53 5.78 -14.07 -18.81
C ARG A 53 6.89 -13.01 -18.67
N ARG A 54 6.59 -11.71 -18.74
CA ARG A 54 7.63 -10.67 -18.61
C ARG A 54 8.19 -10.62 -17.18
N SER A 55 9.50 -10.64 -17.03
CA SER A 55 10.18 -10.61 -15.73
C SER A 55 10.37 -9.16 -15.23
N GLU A 56 9.30 -8.52 -14.75
CA GLU A 56 9.43 -7.26 -14.03
C GLU A 56 9.44 -7.56 -12.53
N ASP A 57 10.50 -7.16 -11.82
CA ASP A 57 10.67 -7.40 -10.38
C ASP A 57 9.53 -6.81 -9.54
N ALA A 58 8.95 -5.70 -10.01
CA ALA A 58 7.77 -5.07 -9.44
C ALA A 58 6.55 -6.03 -9.34
N LYS A 59 6.48 -7.05 -10.18
CA LYS A 59 5.38 -8.04 -10.15
C LYS A 59 5.36 -8.86 -8.87
N TRP A 60 6.52 -9.23 -8.35
CA TRP A 60 6.60 -10.01 -7.12
C TRP A 60 6.11 -9.20 -5.92
N PHE A 61 6.47 -7.92 -5.85
CA PHE A 61 5.93 -7.01 -4.85
C PHE A 61 4.41 -6.85 -4.97
N MET A 62 3.89 -6.63 -6.17
CA MET A 62 2.45 -6.49 -6.35
C MET A 62 1.68 -7.77 -6.09
N LEU A 63 2.24 -8.93 -6.45
CA LEU A 63 1.66 -10.23 -6.12
C LEU A 63 1.57 -10.40 -4.61
N ASN A 64 2.67 -10.09 -3.91
CA ASN A 64 2.72 -10.17 -2.46
C ASN A 64 1.68 -9.26 -1.80
N THR A 65 1.65 -7.98 -2.18
CA THR A 65 0.66 -7.02 -1.68
C THR A 65 -0.77 -7.47 -2.02
N ALA A 66 -1.03 -8.00 -3.22
CA ALA A 66 -2.35 -8.52 -3.59
C ALA A 66 -2.77 -9.72 -2.72
N VAL A 67 -1.86 -10.65 -2.46
CA VAL A 67 -2.11 -11.81 -1.58
C VAL A 67 -2.39 -11.35 -0.15
N ILE A 68 -1.57 -10.45 0.39
CA ILE A 68 -1.79 -9.87 1.73
C ILE A 68 -3.15 -9.18 1.79
N ASN A 69 -3.52 -8.39 0.78
CA ASN A 69 -4.81 -7.70 0.75
C ASN A 69 -6.00 -8.66 0.71
N ILE A 70 -5.89 -9.79 0.02
CA ILE A 70 -6.93 -10.84 0.04
C ILE A 70 -7.03 -11.45 1.44
N ILE A 71 -5.90 -11.82 2.05
CA ILE A 71 -5.87 -12.41 3.40
C ILE A 71 -6.50 -11.44 4.41
N THR A 72 -6.08 -10.17 4.38
CA THR A 72 -6.62 -9.11 5.25
C THR A 72 -8.11 -8.88 5.00
N GLY A 73 -8.55 -8.88 3.75
CA GLY A 73 -9.96 -8.73 3.38
C GLY A 73 -10.83 -9.87 3.90
N ILE A 74 -10.37 -11.13 3.74
CA ILE A 74 -11.07 -12.31 4.28
C ILE A 74 -11.14 -12.23 5.80
N ALA A 75 -10.00 -11.96 6.47
CA ALA A 75 -9.94 -11.85 7.93
C ALA A 75 -10.87 -10.75 8.46
N TRP A 76 -10.96 -9.62 7.76
CA TRP A 76 -11.88 -8.55 8.11
C TRP A 76 -13.34 -8.95 7.93
N GLU A 77 -13.70 -9.61 6.83
CA GLU A 77 -15.08 -10.07 6.63
C GLU A 77 -15.51 -11.08 7.69
N MET A 78 -14.60 -12.00 8.05
CA MET A 78 -14.81 -12.95 9.15
C MET A 78 -14.98 -12.24 10.50
N LYS A 79 -14.22 -11.16 10.76
CA LYS A 79 -14.36 -10.31 11.93
C LYS A 79 -15.71 -9.59 11.95
N ARG A 80 -16.13 -9.01 10.83
CA ARG A 80 -17.36 -8.21 10.70
C ARG A 80 -18.61 -9.04 10.95
N THR A 81 -18.63 -10.25 10.40
CA THR A 81 -19.78 -11.17 10.44
C THR A 81 -19.88 -11.95 11.75
N ASN A 82 -18.87 -11.87 12.63
CA ASN A 82 -18.79 -12.63 13.87
C ASN A 82 -19.01 -14.15 13.70
N TYR A 83 -18.78 -14.70 12.49
CA TYR A 83 -19.06 -16.12 12.19
C TYR A 83 -18.27 -17.09 13.09
N PHE A 84 -17.12 -16.67 13.62
CA PHE A 84 -16.21 -17.50 14.38
C PHE A 84 -15.82 -16.87 15.71
N THR A 85 -16.79 -16.67 16.60
CA THR A 85 -16.58 -16.11 17.95
C THR A 85 -15.47 -16.82 18.73
N LYS A 86 -15.35 -18.15 18.61
CA LYS A 86 -14.27 -18.96 19.21
C LYS A 86 -12.87 -18.57 18.71
N TYR A 87 -12.75 -18.08 17.48
CA TYR A 87 -11.48 -17.71 16.84
C TYR A 87 -11.30 -16.19 16.70
N ALA A 88 -12.15 -15.38 17.37
CA ALA A 88 -12.16 -13.93 17.19
C ALA A 88 -10.80 -13.28 17.50
N SER A 89 -10.08 -13.75 18.52
CA SER A 89 -8.74 -13.26 18.85
C SER A 89 -7.72 -13.51 17.73
N TYR A 90 -7.70 -14.72 17.16
CA TYR A 90 -6.83 -15.09 16.04
C TYR A 90 -7.18 -14.32 14.77
N ILE A 91 -8.47 -14.17 14.46
CA ILE A 91 -8.93 -13.42 13.29
C ILE A 91 -8.53 -11.94 13.43
N ASN A 92 -8.70 -11.34 14.62
CA ASN A 92 -8.25 -9.98 14.90
C ASN A 92 -6.74 -9.81 14.73
N LEU A 93 -5.95 -10.80 15.19
CA LEU A 93 -4.50 -10.79 15.04
C LEU A 93 -4.10 -10.85 13.56
N VAL A 94 -4.66 -11.79 12.78
CA VAL A 94 -4.37 -11.91 11.35
C VAL A 94 -4.76 -10.63 10.60
N TRP A 95 -5.93 -10.07 10.91
CA TRP A 95 -6.39 -8.80 10.34
C TRP A 95 -5.41 -7.66 10.65
N SER A 96 -4.95 -7.55 11.90
CA SER A 96 -4.03 -6.48 12.27
C SER A 96 -2.66 -6.64 11.61
N ILE A 97 -2.08 -7.85 11.65
CA ILE A 97 -0.79 -8.12 10.99
C ILE A 97 -0.89 -7.83 9.49
N GLY A 98 -1.95 -8.32 8.83
CA GLY A 98 -2.14 -8.11 7.39
C GLY A 98 -2.30 -6.63 7.02
N LYS A 99 -2.95 -5.85 7.88
CA LYS A 99 -3.06 -4.40 7.75
C LYS A 99 -1.72 -3.68 7.88
N ASP A 100 -0.83 -4.15 8.76
CA ASP A 100 0.50 -3.55 8.94
C ASP A 100 1.42 -3.91 7.77
N LEU A 101 1.40 -5.19 7.35
CA LEU A 101 2.18 -5.67 6.21
C LEU A 101 1.82 -4.98 4.90
N SER A 102 0.54 -4.66 4.67
CA SER A 102 0.14 -3.93 3.46
C SER A 102 0.82 -2.56 3.37
N GLN A 103 0.95 -1.85 4.49
CA GLN A 103 1.62 -0.55 4.58
C GLN A 103 3.12 -0.67 4.35
N TYR A 104 3.76 -1.67 4.97
CA TYR A 104 5.21 -1.84 4.90
C TYR A 104 5.72 -2.33 3.55
N SER A 105 4.85 -3.01 2.77
CA SER A 105 5.21 -3.49 1.43
C SER A 105 5.70 -2.37 0.49
N ILE A 106 5.22 -1.13 0.69
CA ILE A 106 5.59 0.04 -0.12
C ILE A 106 7.01 0.51 0.21
N PHE A 107 7.42 0.42 1.48
CA PHE A 107 8.77 0.76 1.89
C PHE A 107 9.79 -0.16 1.21
N LEU A 108 9.56 -1.48 1.26
CA LEU A 108 10.42 -2.47 0.60
C LEU A 108 10.52 -2.21 -0.92
N LEU A 109 9.39 -1.87 -1.55
CA LEU A 109 9.35 -1.51 -2.96
C LEU A 109 10.12 -0.21 -3.27
N ALA A 110 10.08 0.79 -2.39
CA ALA A 110 10.83 2.03 -2.55
C ALA A 110 12.35 1.79 -2.39
N VAL A 111 12.75 0.99 -1.40
CA VAL A 111 14.14 0.61 -1.14
C VAL A 111 14.73 -0.13 -2.35
N THR A 112 14.06 -1.15 -2.86
CA THR A 112 14.58 -1.90 -4.02
C THR A 112 14.84 -1.02 -5.23
N ARG A 113 14.02 0.02 -5.47
CA ARG A 113 14.24 0.98 -6.57
C ARG A 113 15.44 1.89 -6.34
N VAL A 114 15.73 2.25 -5.10
CA VAL A 114 16.98 2.95 -4.77
C VAL A 114 18.17 2.05 -5.12
N PHE A 115 18.13 0.77 -4.74
CA PHE A 115 19.19 -0.19 -5.09
C PHE A 115 19.36 -0.34 -6.60
N VAL A 116 18.28 -0.47 -7.38
CA VAL A 116 18.35 -0.53 -8.85
C VAL A 116 19.09 0.67 -9.45
N LEU A 117 18.87 1.88 -8.92
CA LEU A 117 19.42 3.11 -9.51
C LEU A 117 20.80 3.52 -9.00
N TYR A 118 21.07 3.30 -7.72
CA TYR A 118 22.30 3.76 -7.07
C TYR A 118 23.36 2.66 -7.03
N TRP A 119 22.95 1.40 -6.88
CA TRP A 119 23.85 0.25 -6.77
C TRP A 119 23.37 -0.94 -7.62
N PRO A 120 23.36 -0.81 -8.96
CA PRO A 120 22.82 -1.85 -9.84
C PRO A 120 23.54 -3.20 -9.71
N ASP A 121 24.84 -3.21 -9.41
CA ASP A 121 25.60 -4.46 -9.23
C ASP A 121 25.28 -5.13 -7.90
N ALA A 122 25.08 -4.35 -6.83
CA ALA A 122 24.58 -4.89 -5.56
C ALA A 122 23.15 -5.40 -5.73
N TYR A 123 22.31 -4.68 -6.49
CA TYR A 123 20.94 -5.10 -6.78
C TYR A 123 20.90 -6.48 -7.47
N LYS A 124 21.71 -6.68 -8.50
CA LYS A 124 21.79 -7.97 -9.21
C LYS A 124 22.22 -9.12 -8.30
N LYS A 125 23.08 -8.86 -7.30
CA LYS A 125 23.55 -9.87 -6.35
C LYS A 125 22.51 -10.16 -5.26
N LEU A 126 21.93 -9.13 -4.66
CA LEU A 126 21.02 -9.24 -3.51
C LEU A 126 19.59 -9.61 -3.92
N PHE A 127 19.13 -9.09 -5.06
CA PHE A 127 17.74 -9.20 -5.51
C PHE A 127 17.61 -10.03 -6.79
N ALA A 128 18.49 -11.02 -6.99
CA ALA A 128 18.31 -11.98 -8.08
C ALA A 128 16.92 -12.64 -7.98
N ARG A 129 16.29 -12.93 -9.13
CA ARG A 129 14.85 -13.27 -9.22
C ARG A 129 14.35 -14.33 -8.21
N LYS A 130 15.16 -15.35 -7.91
CA LYS A 130 14.84 -16.39 -6.92
C LYS A 130 14.93 -15.89 -5.47
N PHE A 131 15.90 -15.03 -5.19
CA PHE A 131 16.14 -14.44 -3.88
C PHE A 131 15.18 -13.29 -3.57
N LEU A 132 14.71 -12.54 -4.59
CA LEU A 132 13.78 -11.44 -4.40
C LEU A 132 12.50 -11.87 -3.70
N PHE A 133 11.89 -12.97 -4.14
CA PHE A 133 10.66 -13.49 -3.53
C PHE A 133 10.89 -13.96 -2.08
N VAL A 134 12.00 -14.67 -1.84
CA VAL A 134 12.39 -15.10 -0.47
C VAL A 134 12.66 -13.89 0.42
N TRP A 135 13.29 -12.85 -0.11
CA TRP A 135 13.57 -11.62 0.63
C TRP A 135 12.29 -10.86 1.00
N ILE A 136 11.29 -10.83 0.10
CA ILE A 136 9.97 -10.26 0.40
C ILE A 136 9.32 -11.05 1.54
N LEU A 137 9.24 -12.38 1.43
CA LEU A 137 8.65 -13.23 2.47
C LEU A 137 9.37 -13.12 3.82
N ALA A 138 10.70 -13.08 3.81
CA ALA A 138 11.49 -12.90 5.03
C ALA A 138 11.22 -11.53 5.67
N SER A 139 11.10 -10.48 4.86
CA SER A 139 10.77 -9.14 5.35
C SER A 139 9.37 -9.09 5.95
N ASP A 140 8.38 -9.72 5.30
CA ASP A 140 7.02 -9.82 5.82
C ASP A 140 6.95 -10.66 7.10
N ALA A 141 7.69 -11.77 7.18
CA ALA A 141 7.74 -12.58 8.38
C ALA A 141 8.35 -11.81 9.57
N LEU A 142 9.43 -11.06 9.33
CA LEU A 142 10.05 -10.21 10.35
C LEU A 142 9.10 -9.11 10.83
N LEU A 143 8.45 -8.40 9.90
CA LEU A 143 7.54 -7.31 10.23
C LEU A 143 6.24 -7.81 10.88
N GLY A 144 5.70 -8.94 10.41
CA GLY A 144 4.54 -9.59 11.01
C GLY A 144 4.83 -10.14 12.39
N GLY A 145 6.03 -10.69 12.60
CA GLY A 145 6.53 -11.08 13.92
C GLY A 145 6.63 -9.88 14.87
N LEU A 146 7.14 -8.75 14.38
CA LEU A 146 7.20 -7.52 15.17
C LEU A 146 5.80 -7.00 15.55
N SER A 147 4.85 -6.98 14.61
CA SER A 147 3.45 -6.60 14.87
C SER A 147 2.77 -7.57 15.85
N HIS A 148 3.09 -8.87 15.80
CA HIS A 148 2.59 -9.84 16.76
C HIS A 148 3.11 -9.57 18.19
N LEU A 149 4.41 -9.31 18.33
CA LEU A 149 5.03 -9.02 19.63
C LEU A 149 4.47 -7.76 20.29
N THR A 150 3.98 -6.80 19.50
CA THR A 150 3.43 -5.55 20.03
C THR A 150 1.97 -5.69 20.47
N HIS A 151 1.27 -6.75 20.05
CA HIS A 151 -0.14 -7.01 20.40
C HIS A 151 -0.37 -7.60 21.80
N GLY A 152 0.65 -7.68 22.67
CA GLY A 152 0.50 -8.23 24.02
C GLY A 152 1.54 -7.82 25.05
N VAL A 153 2.38 -6.83 24.76
CA VAL A 153 3.52 -6.44 25.61
C VAL A 153 3.40 -4.98 26.03
N GLY A 154 3.92 -4.64 27.22
CA GLY A 154 3.76 -3.33 27.86
C GLY A 154 4.28 -2.12 27.05
N PHE A 155 4.04 -0.92 27.60
CA PHE A 155 4.26 0.40 26.98
C PHE A 155 5.50 0.54 26.08
N GLY A 156 6.68 0.02 26.49
CA GLY A 156 7.92 0.17 25.72
C GLY A 156 7.92 -0.47 24.32
N MET A 157 7.23 -1.59 24.12
CA MET A 157 7.14 -2.23 22.79
C MET A 157 6.25 -1.44 21.84
N MET A 158 5.25 -0.73 22.37
CA MET A 158 4.34 0.10 21.59
C MET A 158 5.04 1.36 21.07
N GLU A 159 5.90 1.98 21.89
CA GLU A 159 6.72 3.12 21.48
C GLU A 159 7.71 2.74 20.38
N PHE A 160 8.41 1.61 20.53
CA PHE A 160 9.31 1.08 19.50
C PHE A 160 8.55 0.85 18.18
N TYR A 161 7.36 0.27 18.25
CA TYR A 161 6.52 0.01 17.09
C TYR A 161 6.09 1.29 16.35
N MET A 162 5.65 2.32 17.09
CA MET A 162 5.34 3.62 16.50
C MET A 162 6.58 4.27 15.86
N GLY A 163 7.74 4.18 16.51
CA GLY A 163 9.01 4.65 15.97
C GLY A 163 9.35 3.95 14.64
N MET A 164 9.13 2.64 14.55
CA MET A 164 9.33 1.85 13.33
C MET A 164 8.36 2.26 12.21
N GLU A 165 7.07 2.47 12.50
CA GLU A 165 6.09 2.98 11.52
C GLU A 165 6.52 4.35 10.95
N ILE A 166 6.90 5.29 11.82
CA ILE A 166 7.40 6.62 11.41
C ILE A 166 8.66 6.50 10.57
N PHE A 167 9.61 5.64 10.99
CA PHE A 167 10.85 5.41 10.27
C PHE A 167 10.58 4.86 8.86
N MET A 168 9.72 3.85 8.73
CA MET A 168 9.37 3.27 7.43
C MET A 168 8.66 4.29 6.53
N LEU A 169 7.78 5.12 7.09
CA LEU A 169 7.11 6.18 6.34
C LEU A 169 8.10 7.23 5.81
N LEU A 170 8.95 7.78 6.69
CA LEU A 170 9.99 8.74 6.33
C LEU A 170 11.00 8.14 5.34
N GLY A 171 11.40 6.89 5.57
CA GLY A 171 12.25 6.12 4.67
C GLY A 171 11.63 5.95 3.29
N THR A 172 10.32 5.70 3.21
CA THR A 172 9.58 5.59 1.94
C THR A 172 9.57 6.91 1.17
N PHE A 173 9.30 8.03 1.85
CA PHE A 173 9.39 9.37 1.26
C PHE A 173 10.81 9.66 0.76
N GLY A 174 11.82 9.44 1.61
CA GLY A 174 13.22 9.65 1.28
C GLY A 174 13.65 8.85 0.06
N CYS A 175 13.40 7.53 0.06
CA CYS A 175 13.73 6.63 -1.05
C CYS A 175 13.06 7.08 -2.35
N SER A 176 11.76 7.39 -2.30
CA SER A 176 11.01 7.83 -3.48
C SER A 176 11.51 9.16 -4.04
N LEU A 177 11.84 10.13 -3.17
CA LEU A 177 12.44 11.40 -3.55
C LEU A 177 13.84 11.21 -4.16
N PHE A 178 14.70 10.38 -3.56
CA PHE A 178 16.03 10.07 -4.09
C PHE A 178 15.97 9.47 -5.49
N VAL A 179 15.02 8.58 -5.75
CA VAL A 179 14.81 8.03 -7.09
C VAL A 179 14.42 9.12 -8.08
N ILE A 180 13.45 9.98 -7.74
CA ILE A 180 13.02 11.09 -8.63
C ILE A 180 14.18 12.05 -8.91
N LEU A 181 14.96 12.43 -7.90
CA LEU A 181 16.11 13.32 -8.04
C LEU A 181 17.17 12.70 -8.95
N LYS A 182 17.49 11.40 -8.79
CA LYS A 182 18.44 10.70 -9.65
C LYS A 182 17.98 10.67 -11.11
N ILE A 183 16.70 10.35 -11.35
CA ILE A 183 16.14 10.35 -12.71
C ILE A 183 16.20 11.74 -13.34
N ARG A 184 15.88 12.80 -12.57
CA ARG A 184 16.01 14.20 -13.03
C ARG A 184 17.45 14.52 -13.42
N LYS A 185 18.44 14.11 -12.61
CA LYS A 185 19.87 14.32 -12.89
C LYS A 185 20.32 13.55 -14.14
N LEU A 186 19.92 12.29 -14.29
CA LEU A 186 20.22 11.47 -15.46
C LEU A 186 19.61 12.06 -16.75
N LYS A 187 18.36 12.55 -16.70
CA LYS A 187 17.72 13.21 -17.85
C LYS A 187 18.45 14.48 -18.28
N LYS A 188 19.03 15.24 -17.34
CA LYS A 188 19.85 16.42 -17.67
C LYS A 188 21.17 16.03 -18.37
N LEU A 189 21.75 14.88 -18.01
CA LEU A 189 23.03 14.41 -18.54
C LEU A 189 22.92 13.72 -19.91
N LEU A 190 21.82 13.03 -20.19
CA LEU A 190 21.62 12.22 -21.41
C LEU A 190 21.12 13.02 -22.64
N GLY A 191 20.84 14.33 -22.49
CA GLY A 191 20.31 15.16 -23.56
C GLY A 191 18.85 14.83 -23.94
N LYS A 192 18.19 15.71 -24.70
CA LYS A 192 16.73 15.62 -24.98
C LYS A 192 16.30 14.42 -25.85
N ASN A 193 17.23 13.73 -26.54
CA ASN A 193 16.90 12.77 -27.60
C ASN A 193 17.05 11.28 -27.26
N THR A 194 17.56 10.90 -26.08
CA THR A 194 17.59 9.48 -25.67
C THR A 194 16.46 9.20 -24.68
N GLN A 195 15.25 8.93 -25.20
CA GLN A 195 14.18 8.36 -24.38
C GLN A 195 14.49 6.91 -24.03
N MET A 196 15.22 6.66 -22.94
CA MET A 196 15.29 5.30 -22.39
C MET A 196 13.98 5.00 -21.66
N GLU A 197 13.18 4.11 -22.25
CA GLU A 197 11.87 3.67 -21.77
C GLU A 197 11.89 3.23 -20.29
N GLY A 198 13.01 2.67 -19.82
CA GLY A 198 13.21 2.26 -18.43
C GLY A 198 13.14 3.40 -17.41
N PHE A 199 13.69 4.58 -17.70
CA PHE A 199 13.66 5.71 -16.75
C PHE A 199 12.26 6.29 -16.56
N ASN A 200 11.46 6.30 -17.62
CA ASN A 200 10.07 6.76 -17.54
C ASN A 200 9.22 5.81 -16.69
N ASN A 201 9.43 4.49 -16.81
CA ASN A 201 8.75 3.51 -15.97
C ASN A 201 9.16 3.68 -14.50
N LEU A 202 10.45 3.82 -14.22
CA LEU A 202 10.94 4.00 -12.86
C LEU A 202 10.45 5.31 -12.22
N ARG A 203 10.34 6.39 -13.02
CA ARG A 203 9.79 7.68 -12.56
C ARG A 203 8.32 7.57 -12.19
N ARG A 204 7.50 6.97 -13.06
CA ARG A 204 6.06 6.80 -12.80
C ARG A 204 5.84 5.93 -11.56
N ALA A 205 6.60 4.84 -11.46
CA ALA A 205 6.54 3.95 -10.31
C ALA A 205 6.89 4.71 -9.02
N SER A 206 7.92 5.54 -9.03
CA SER A 206 8.34 6.30 -7.83
C SER A 206 7.36 7.41 -7.46
N PHE A 207 6.67 7.98 -8.44
CA PHE A 207 5.53 8.86 -8.19
C PHE A 207 4.38 8.10 -7.53
N ALA A 208 4.10 6.86 -7.95
CA ALA A 208 3.14 5.98 -7.29
C ALA A 208 3.46 5.80 -5.80
N CYS A 209 4.72 5.47 -5.49
CA CYS A 209 5.14 5.28 -4.09
C CYS A 209 5.07 6.55 -3.27
N LEU A 210 5.36 7.72 -3.86
CA LEU A 210 5.16 9.01 -3.19
C LEU A 210 3.68 9.30 -2.91
N PHE A 211 2.81 9.01 -3.89
CA PHE A 211 1.38 9.18 -3.75
C PHE A 211 0.81 8.23 -2.68
N GLN A 212 1.22 6.96 -2.70
CA GLN A 212 0.87 5.96 -1.69
C GLN A 212 1.38 6.39 -0.30
N ALA A 213 2.66 6.75 -0.17
CA ALA A 213 3.23 7.23 1.08
C ALA A 213 2.50 8.46 1.64
N PHE A 214 2.00 9.35 0.78
CA PHE A 214 1.18 10.47 1.20
C PHE A 214 -0.12 10.02 1.88
N PHE A 215 -0.89 9.12 1.27
CA PHE A 215 -2.11 8.60 1.91
C PHE A 215 -1.80 7.82 3.19
N TYR A 216 -0.78 6.96 3.17
CA TYR A 216 -0.38 6.24 4.37
C TYR A 216 0.16 7.17 5.47
N SER A 217 0.70 8.34 5.13
CA SER A 217 1.11 9.34 6.14
C SER A 217 -0.09 9.94 6.87
N ILE A 218 -1.17 10.24 6.14
CA ILE A 218 -2.44 10.69 6.73
C ILE A 218 -2.98 9.60 7.66
N TYR A 219 -2.99 8.36 7.18
CA TYR A 219 -3.45 7.20 7.94
C TYR A 219 -2.63 6.96 9.21
N THR A 220 -1.31 6.96 9.09
CA THR A 220 -0.38 6.72 10.19
C THR A 220 -0.46 7.84 11.22
N SER A 221 -0.59 9.10 10.80
CA SER A 221 -0.80 10.23 11.71
C SER A 221 -2.07 10.05 12.54
N LEU A 222 -3.14 9.59 11.90
CA LEU A 222 -4.41 9.28 12.56
C LEU A 222 -4.28 8.12 13.55
N LEU A 223 -3.55 7.06 13.20
CA LEU A 223 -3.25 5.95 14.12
C LEU A 223 -2.39 6.37 15.32
N ILE A 224 -1.32 7.14 15.08
CA ILE A 224 -0.46 7.67 16.15
C ILE A 224 -1.29 8.51 17.12
N TYR A 225 -2.13 9.39 16.58
CA TYR A 225 -3.05 10.19 17.39
C TYR A 225 -3.95 9.33 18.27
N MET A 226 -4.60 8.30 17.71
CA MET A 226 -5.47 7.40 18.48
C MET A 226 -4.70 6.60 19.54
N ARG A 227 -3.46 6.17 19.24
CA ARG A 227 -2.60 5.45 20.18
C ARG A 227 -2.13 6.34 21.32
N LEU A 228 -1.69 7.57 21.04
CA LEU A 228 -1.31 8.56 22.04
C LEU A 228 -2.48 8.90 22.98
N TYR A 229 -3.69 9.00 22.41
CA TYR A 229 -4.91 9.15 23.20
C TYR A 229 -5.18 7.94 24.10
N GLY A 230 -5.13 6.72 23.55
CA GLY A 230 -5.35 5.48 24.30
C GLY A 230 -4.35 5.29 25.45
N MET A 231 -3.12 5.78 25.29
CA MET A 231 -2.08 5.78 26.32
C MET A 231 -2.28 6.85 27.42
N ARG A 232 -3.36 7.66 27.35
CA ARG A 232 -3.67 8.75 28.29
C ARG A 232 -2.58 9.83 28.39
N ILE A 233 -1.65 9.89 27.44
CA ILE A 233 -0.62 10.93 27.37
C ILE A 233 -1.29 12.29 27.11
N ILE A 234 -2.34 12.31 26.30
CA ILE A 234 -3.17 13.50 26.11
C ILE A 234 -4.25 13.50 27.20
N THR A 235 -3.95 14.13 28.33
CA THR A 235 -4.78 14.09 29.55
C THR A 235 -6.10 14.86 29.41
N SER A 236 -7.15 14.24 29.94
CA SER A 236 -8.56 14.60 29.85
C SER A 236 -9.02 15.75 30.78
N GLY A 237 -8.17 16.75 31.01
CA GLY A 237 -8.37 17.73 32.10
C GLY A 237 -9.23 18.95 31.80
N ASP A 238 -9.43 19.34 30.54
CA ASP A 238 -10.05 20.62 30.17
C ASP A 238 -10.97 20.51 28.95
N SER A 239 -11.66 21.59 28.58
CA SER A 239 -12.51 21.72 27.38
C SER A 239 -11.85 21.25 26.06
N THR A 240 -10.51 21.26 26.00
CA THR A 240 -9.69 20.65 24.94
C THR A 240 -9.85 19.13 24.86
N ALA A 241 -10.09 18.44 25.98
CA ALA A 241 -10.35 17.01 26.04
C ALA A 241 -11.67 16.62 25.34
N THR A 242 -12.69 17.49 25.38
CA THR A 242 -13.96 17.27 24.69
C THR A 242 -13.76 17.30 23.17
N ILE A 243 -13.05 18.30 22.65
CA ILE A 243 -12.72 18.39 21.21
C ILE A 243 -11.89 17.18 20.78
N LEU A 244 -10.91 16.79 21.59
CA LEU A 244 -10.04 15.66 21.33
C LEU A 244 -10.81 14.32 21.29
N ARG A 245 -11.79 14.13 22.19
CA ARG A 245 -12.71 12.98 22.17
C ARG A 245 -13.56 12.94 20.91
N ILE A 246 -14.12 14.08 20.50
CA ILE A 246 -14.92 14.18 19.27
C ILE A 246 -14.07 13.81 18.06
N LEU A 247 -12.86 14.36 17.95
CA LEU A 247 -11.92 14.04 16.89
C LEU A 247 -11.55 12.55 16.89
N LEU A 248 -11.25 11.97 18.06
CA LEU A 248 -10.98 10.55 18.19
C LEU A 248 -12.13 9.70 17.65
N ARG A 249 -13.37 10.05 17.99
CA ARG A 249 -14.56 9.33 17.54
C ARG A 249 -14.73 9.41 16.03
N VAL A 250 -14.69 10.62 15.47
CA VAL A 250 -14.75 10.85 14.02
C VAL A 250 -13.66 10.05 13.31
N PHE A 251 -12.43 10.08 13.83
CA PHE A 251 -11.31 9.36 13.25
C PHE A 251 -11.45 7.84 13.36
N SER A 252 -12.00 7.32 14.46
CA SER A 252 -12.26 5.88 14.61
C SER A 252 -13.26 5.35 13.58
N GLU A 253 -14.30 6.12 13.26
CA GLU A 253 -15.30 5.75 12.26
C GLU A 253 -14.75 5.81 10.82
N ILE A 254 -13.91 6.82 10.54
CA ILE A 254 -13.34 7.04 9.19
C ILE A 254 -12.11 6.16 8.94
N GLN A 255 -11.39 5.70 9.98
CA GLN A 255 -10.15 4.93 9.86
C GLN A 255 -10.31 3.71 8.93
N ASN A 256 -11.39 2.97 9.10
CA ASN A 256 -11.68 1.74 8.37
C ASN A 256 -11.95 1.96 6.87
N PRO A 257 -12.93 2.79 6.48
CA PRO A 257 -13.15 3.09 5.06
C PRO A 257 -11.95 3.79 4.43
N MET A 258 -11.24 4.64 5.17
CA MET A 258 -10.01 5.28 4.69
C MET A 258 -8.92 4.26 4.37
N PHE A 259 -8.68 3.29 5.26
CA PHE A 259 -7.71 2.22 5.02
C PHE A 259 -8.10 1.35 3.81
N LEU A 260 -9.39 0.98 3.69
CA LEU A 260 -9.86 0.21 2.53
C LEU A 260 -9.68 0.98 1.22
N LEU A 261 -10.07 2.26 1.20
CA LEU A 261 -9.88 3.13 0.05
C LEU A 261 -8.39 3.20 -0.33
N PHE A 262 -7.51 3.38 0.64
CA PHE A 262 -6.06 3.43 0.40
C PHE A 262 -5.52 2.10 -0.11
N THR A 263 -6.00 0.98 0.40
CA THR A 263 -5.60 -0.35 -0.06
C THR A 263 -6.08 -0.62 -1.50
N ILE A 264 -7.29 -0.17 -1.86
CA ILE A 264 -7.80 -0.22 -3.23
C ILE A 264 -6.94 0.66 -4.15
N LEU A 265 -6.66 1.90 -3.75
CA LEU A 265 -5.80 2.80 -4.52
C LEU A 265 -4.37 2.23 -4.66
N ASP A 266 -3.86 1.59 -3.61
CA ASP A 266 -2.55 0.96 -3.57
C ASP A 266 -2.42 -0.18 -4.59
N THR A 267 -3.50 -0.89 -4.89
CA THR A 267 -3.52 -1.92 -5.95
C THR A 267 -3.77 -1.32 -7.34
N LEU A 268 -4.70 -0.36 -7.46
CA LEU A 268 -5.07 0.24 -8.74
C LEU A 268 -3.98 1.14 -9.35
N VAL A 269 -3.32 1.96 -8.53
CA VAL A 269 -2.32 2.93 -9.02
C VAL A 269 -1.13 2.22 -9.69
N PRO A 270 -0.50 1.19 -9.11
CA PRO A 270 0.52 0.40 -9.78
C PRO A 270 0.02 -0.31 -11.06
N MET A 271 -1.21 -0.83 -11.07
CA MET A 271 -1.80 -1.44 -12.27
C MET A 271 -1.88 -0.48 -13.45
N MET A 272 -2.29 0.77 -13.20
CA MET A 272 -2.38 1.81 -14.24
C MET A 272 -1.00 2.25 -14.74
N ILE A 273 0.01 2.19 -13.87
CA ILE A 273 1.37 2.67 -14.14
C ILE A 273 2.20 1.62 -14.90
N ILE A 274 2.02 0.34 -14.57
CA ILE A 274 2.85 -0.72 -15.13
C ILE A 274 2.38 -1.06 -16.55
N LYS A 275 3.28 -0.80 -17.50
CA LYS A 275 3.02 -0.92 -18.93
C LYS A 275 2.60 -2.34 -19.31
N SER A 276 3.12 -3.35 -18.60
CA SER A 276 2.76 -4.75 -18.84
C SER A 276 1.29 -5.00 -18.52
N TYR A 277 0.83 -4.59 -17.34
CA TYR A 277 -0.58 -4.70 -16.96
C TYR A 277 -1.48 -3.84 -17.83
N ARG A 278 -1.10 -2.59 -18.13
CA ARG A 278 -1.87 -1.77 -19.07
C ARG A 278 -2.04 -2.45 -20.42
N LYS A 279 -0.96 -2.98 -21.02
CA LYS A 279 -1.03 -3.69 -22.31
C LYS A 279 -1.87 -4.97 -22.23
N THR A 280 -1.74 -5.74 -21.15
CA THR A 280 -2.49 -6.98 -20.98
C THR A 280 -3.96 -6.71 -20.73
N ILE A 281 -4.32 -5.72 -19.90
CA ILE A 281 -5.71 -5.26 -19.70
C ILE A 281 -6.29 -4.74 -21.01
N THR A 282 -5.56 -3.89 -21.74
CA THR A 282 -6.00 -3.43 -23.06
C THR A 282 -6.27 -4.61 -23.99
N LYS A 283 -5.42 -5.65 -24.02
CA LYS A 283 -5.67 -6.85 -24.82
C LYS A 283 -6.88 -7.64 -24.33
N ILE A 284 -6.98 -7.92 -23.03
CA ILE A 284 -8.06 -8.72 -22.45
C ILE A 284 -9.41 -8.00 -22.59
N CYS A 285 -9.45 -6.67 -22.50
CA CYS A 285 -10.69 -5.90 -22.62
C CYS A 285 -11.05 -5.56 -24.08
N LEU A 286 -10.08 -5.21 -24.94
CA LEU A 286 -10.37 -4.88 -26.34
C LEU A 286 -10.57 -6.10 -27.23
N VAL A 287 -9.94 -7.25 -26.96
CA VAL A 287 -10.09 -8.42 -27.84
C VAL A 287 -11.53 -8.96 -27.83
N PRO A 288 -12.19 -9.17 -26.68
CA PRO A 288 -13.60 -9.58 -26.63
C PRO A 288 -14.51 -8.49 -27.18
N TYR A 289 -14.25 -7.21 -26.90
CA TYR A 289 -15.05 -6.10 -27.43
C TYR A 289 -14.99 -6.03 -28.96
N ARG A 290 -13.81 -6.18 -29.57
CA ARG A 290 -13.65 -6.19 -31.03
C ARG A 290 -14.28 -7.43 -31.68
N LEU A 291 -14.20 -8.59 -31.02
CA LEU A 291 -14.92 -9.80 -31.42
C LEU A 291 -16.44 -9.60 -31.37
N PHE A 292 -16.94 -8.88 -30.35
CA PHE A 292 -18.36 -8.62 -30.17
C PHE A 292 -18.91 -7.58 -31.18
N VAL A 293 -18.10 -6.59 -31.57
CA VAL A 293 -18.46 -5.55 -32.55
C VAL A 293 -18.28 -6.01 -34.01
N GLY A 294 -17.83 -7.25 -34.24
CA GLY A 294 -17.67 -7.80 -35.60
C GLY A 294 -16.49 -7.21 -36.38
N GLU A 295 -15.56 -6.53 -35.70
CA GLU A 295 -14.37 -5.98 -36.31
C GLU A 295 -13.41 -7.15 -36.63
N LYS A 296 -13.06 -7.35 -37.91
CA LYS A 296 -12.09 -8.38 -38.32
C LYS A 296 -10.75 -8.15 -37.61
N VAL A 297 -10.45 -8.96 -36.60
CA VAL A 297 -9.16 -8.94 -35.90
C VAL A 297 -8.12 -9.62 -36.79
N THR A 298 -7.35 -8.83 -37.54
CA THR A 298 -6.07 -9.30 -38.10
C THR A 298 -5.08 -9.48 -36.95
N ILE A 299 -4.88 -10.73 -36.53
CA ILE A 299 -3.85 -11.11 -35.56
C ILE A 299 -2.50 -10.91 -36.25
N ALA A 300 -1.95 -9.70 -36.16
CA ALA A 300 -0.54 -9.48 -36.45
C ALA A 300 0.28 -10.20 -35.37
N THR A 301 0.81 -11.37 -35.72
CA THR A 301 1.83 -12.08 -34.95
C THR A 301 3.03 -11.15 -34.76
N VAL A 302 3.10 -10.51 -33.58
CA VAL A 302 4.26 -9.71 -33.19
C VAL A 302 5.39 -10.67 -32.86
N SER A 303 6.29 -10.84 -33.84
CA SER A 303 7.62 -11.38 -33.68
C SER A 303 8.29 -10.82 -32.42
N THR A 304 8.73 -11.72 -31.55
CA THR A 304 9.51 -11.44 -30.35
C THR A 304 10.87 -10.85 -30.72
N TYR A 305 10.98 -9.52 -30.77
CA TYR A 305 12.28 -8.87 -30.69
C TYR A 305 12.81 -8.95 -29.26
N THR A 306 13.60 -9.99 -28.99
CA THR A 306 14.60 -9.99 -27.92
C THR A 306 15.67 -8.97 -28.27
N THR A 307 15.58 -7.75 -27.74
CA THR A 307 16.72 -6.83 -27.70
C THR A 307 17.56 -7.15 -26.46
N PRO A 308 18.79 -7.67 -26.61
CA PRO A 308 19.71 -7.76 -25.49
C PRO A 308 20.13 -6.34 -25.08
N VAL A 309 19.91 -5.98 -23.82
CA VAL A 309 20.43 -4.75 -23.22
C VAL A 309 21.95 -4.93 -23.07
N ARG A 310 22.70 -4.50 -24.09
CA ARG A 310 24.16 -4.42 -24.06
C ARG A 310 24.54 -3.14 -23.30
N ILE A 311 24.75 -3.24 -21.99
CA ILE A 311 25.46 -2.21 -21.22
C ILE A 311 26.95 -2.41 -21.52
N ASN A 312 27.42 -1.91 -22.67
CA ASN A 312 28.85 -1.82 -22.94
C ASN A 312 29.36 -0.45 -22.49
N ASN A 313 30.25 -0.48 -21.49
CA ASN A 313 31.44 0.35 -21.30
C ASN A 313 31.47 1.72 -21.98
N LEU A 314 31.12 2.77 -21.23
CA LEU A 314 31.54 4.16 -21.37
C LEU A 314 31.36 4.73 -19.94
N VAL A 315 32.36 4.84 -19.08
CA VAL A 315 33.52 5.73 -19.19
C VAL A 315 34.66 5.14 -18.35
N LYS A 316 35.61 4.49 -19.04
CA LYS A 316 37.01 4.37 -18.61
C LYS A 316 37.79 5.30 -19.53
N SER A 317 37.63 6.60 -19.34
CA SER A 317 38.49 7.64 -19.92
C SER A 317 38.31 8.93 -19.13
N ARG A 318 39.04 9.02 -18.02
CA ARG A 318 39.66 10.23 -17.48
C ARG A 318 40.61 9.77 -16.37
N MET A 319 41.77 9.30 -16.81
CA MET A 319 43.02 9.84 -16.29
C MET A 319 43.07 11.32 -16.70
#